data_AF-A0A914DE80-F1
#
_entry.id   AF-A0A914DE80-F1
#
_cell.length_a   1.000
_cell.length_b   1.000
_cell.length_c   1.000
_cell.angle_alpha   90.00
_cell.angle_beta   90.00
_cell.angle_gamma   90.00
#
_symmetry.space_group_name_H-M   'P 1'
#
loop_
_entity.id
_entity.type
_entity.pdbx_description
1 polymer ?
#
loop_
_entity_poly.entity_id
_entity_poly.type
_entity_poly.pdbx_seq_one_letter_code
_entity_poly.pdbx_strand_id
1 'polypeptide(L)'
;DKRQQLNGIVWPALSKIVHQQIEASTADIVVIDAALIIEAGWDKFVDQLWTTFVPKEEAIRRVVERDRFSVEEAEARLNSQLSNSERIAKSHVVFCSLWAYEETESQVLKALNMVREKFLE
;
A
#
# COMPACT_ATOMS: atom_id res chain seq x y z
N ASP A 1 -7.13 18.14 -12.67
CA ASP A 1 -6.61 17.00 -13.47
C ASP A 1 -7.72 15.96 -13.64
N LYS A 2 -7.88 15.36 -14.83
CA LYS A 2 -8.95 14.37 -15.12
C LYS A 2 -8.92 13.17 -14.18
N ARG A 3 -7.72 12.76 -13.72
CA ARG A 3 -7.54 11.70 -12.72
C ARG A 3 -8.16 12.05 -11.38
N GLN A 4 -7.97 13.29 -10.91
CA GLN A 4 -8.52 13.74 -9.64
C GLN A 4 -10.06 13.79 -9.68
N GLN A 5 -10.64 14.18 -10.82
CA GLN A 5 -12.09 14.14 -11.02
C GLN A 5 -12.62 12.70 -10.97
N LEU A 6 -11.94 11.77 -11.64
CA LEU A 6 -12.30 10.35 -11.58
C LEU A 6 -12.18 9.80 -10.14
N ASN A 7 -11.07 10.09 -9.46
CA ASN A 7 -10.84 9.68 -8.07
C ASN A 7 -11.94 10.22 -7.14
N GLY A 8 -12.37 11.47 -7.32
CA GLY A 8 -13.46 12.07 -6.54
C GLY A 8 -14.81 11.38 -6.72
N ILE A 9 -15.04 10.69 -7.84
CA ILE A 9 -16.25 9.89 -8.09
C ILE A 9 -16.08 8.47 -7.53
N VAL A 10 -14.92 7.86 -7.79
CA VAL A 10 -14.67 6.45 -7.53
C VAL A 10 -14.40 6.17 -6.05
N TRP A 11 -13.59 7.00 -5.37
CA TRP A 11 -13.16 6.72 -4.00
C TRP A 11 -14.31 6.70 -2.99
N PRO A 12 -15.32 7.59 -3.03
CA PRO A 12 -16.45 7.50 -2.10
C PRO A 12 -17.23 6.19 -2.26
N ALA A 13 -17.46 5.76 -3.51
CA ALA A 13 -18.16 4.51 -3.81
C ALA A 13 -17.36 3.29 -3.34
N LEU A 14 -16.05 3.24 -3.63
CA LEU A 14 -15.19 2.15 -3.17
C LEU A 14 -15.08 2.12 -1.65
N SER A 15 -14.95 3.28 -1.00
CA SER A 15 -14.87 3.35 0.46
C SER A 15 -16.10 2.72 1.11
N LYS A 16 -17.30 3.00 0.59
CA LYS A 16 -18.54 2.36 1.07
C LYS A 16 -18.50 0.83 0.91
N ILE A 17 -18.03 0.33 -0.23
CA ILE A 17 -17.91 -1.11 -0.49
C ILE A 17 -16.91 -1.75 0.47
N VAL A 18 -15.76 -1.11 0.68
CA VAL A 18 -14.71 -1.60 1.59
C VAL A 18 -15.26 -1.69 3.02
N HIS A 19 -15.95 -0.65 3.52
CA HIS A 19 -16.57 -0.70 4.85
C HIS A 19 -17.59 -1.84 4.98
N GLN A 20 -18.44 -2.04 3.98
CA GLN A 20 -19.39 -3.15 3.97
C GLN A 20 -18.71 -4.52 4.01
N GLN A 21 -17.57 -4.68 3.33
CA GLN A 21 -16.79 -5.93 3.37
C GLN A 21 -16.11 -6.15 4.72
N ILE A 22 -15.62 -5.09 5.36
CA ILE A 22 -15.06 -5.16 6.71
C ILE A 22 -16.16 -5.58 7.70
N GLU A 23 -17.31 -4.92 7.68
CA GLU A 23 -18.44 -5.21 8.58
C GLU A 23 -19.00 -6.64 8.38
N ALA A 24 -18.97 -7.16 7.16
CA ALA A 24 -19.42 -8.51 6.85
C ALA A 24 -18.37 -9.60 7.14
N SER A 25 -17.11 -9.22 7.39
CA SER A 25 -16.03 -10.16 7.66
C SER A 25 -16.14 -10.75 9.06
N THR A 26 -15.90 -12.05 9.18
CA THR A 26 -15.73 -12.75 10.46
C THR A 26 -14.26 -13.00 10.78
N ALA A 27 -13.33 -12.48 9.98
CA ALA A 27 -11.90 -12.65 10.20
C ALA A 27 -11.40 -11.67 11.27
N ASP A 28 -10.50 -12.12 12.13
CA ASP A 28 -9.87 -11.29 13.16
C ASP A 28 -8.98 -10.19 12.57
N ILE A 29 -8.46 -10.41 11.35
CA ILE A 29 -7.58 -9.47 10.64
C ILE A 29 -8.06 -9.34 9.20
N VAL A 30 -8.29 -8.10 8.76
CA VAL A 30 -8.63 -7.75 7.37
C VAL A 30 -7.52 -6.88 6.79
N VAL A 31 -7.01 -7.24 5.61
CA VAL A 31 -5.98 -6.48 4.89
C VAL A 31 -6.60 -5.79 3.68
N ILE A 32 -6.42 -4.47 3.59
CA ILE A 32 -6.86 -3.65 2.46
C ILE A 32 -5.63 -3.30 1.63
N ASP A 33 -5.52 -3.88 0.43
CA ASP A 33 -4.48 -3.51 -0.54
C ASP A 33 -4.96 -2.34 -1.41
N ALA A 34 -4.31 -1.18 -1.27
CA ALA A 34 -4.62 0.00 -2.06
C ALA A 34 -3.38 0.87 -2.28
N ALA A 35 -3.00 1.04 -3.55
CA ALA A 35 -1.84 1.86 -3.95
C ALA A 35 -1.95 3.33 -3.51
N LEU A 36 -3.17 3.87 -3.46
CA LEU A 36 -3.46 5.28 -3.13
C LEU A 36 -4.18 5.43 -1.78
N ILE A 37 -3.92 4.54 -0.82
CA ILE A 37 -4.64 4.51 0.47
C ILE A 37 -4.51 5.82 1.25
N ILE A 38 -3.31 6.43 1.22
CA ILE A 38 -3.02 7.70 1.91
C ILE A 38 -3.66 8.86 1.16
N GLU A 39 -3.53 8.90 -0.16
CA GLU A 39 -4.09 9.93 -1.01
C GLU A 39 -5.63 9.94 -0.96
N ALA A 40 -6.24 8.76 -0.78
CA ALA A 40 -7.67 8.58 -0.57
C ALA A 40 -8.14 8.91 0.85
N GLY A 41 -7.22 9.13 1.80
CA GLY A 41 -7.53 9.41 3.20
C GLY A 41 -8.06 8.18 3.96
N TRP A 42 -7.83 6.98 3.43
CA TRP A 42 -8.30 5.72 3.99
C TRP A 42 -7.41 5.21 5.12
N ASP A 43 -6.20 5.73 5.23
CA ASP A 43 -5.29 5.56 6.36
C ASP A 43 -5.93 5.93 7.71
N LYS A 44 -7.00 6.74 7.70
CA LYS A 44 -7.69 7.23 8.90
C LYS A 44 -8.66 6.23 9.53
N PHE A 45 -9.06 5.19 8.80
CA PHE A 45 -10.02 4.20 9.30
C PHE A 45 -9.43 2.79 9.45
N VAL A 46 -8.10 2.66 9.32
CA VAL A 46 -7.37 1.40 9.55
C VAL A 46 -6.59 1.48 10.87
N ASP A 47 -6.51 0.37 11.59
CA ASP A 47 -5.72 0.30 12.84
C ASP A 47 -4.22 0.34 12.59
N GLN A 48 -3.79 -0.17 11.43
CA GLN A 48 -2.40 -0.25 11.02
C GLN A 48 -2.27 0.09 9.53
N LEU A 49 -1.28 0.94 9.22
CA LEU A 49 -0.89 1.30 7.86
C LEU A 49 0.46 0.66 7.56
N TRP A 50 0.46 -0.27 6.62
CA TRP A 50 1.65 -1.02 6.22
C TRP A 50 2.12 -0.53 4.86
N THR A 51 3.44 -0.41 4.68
CA THR A 51 4.02 0.07 3.42
C THR A 51 5.16 -0.82 3.00
N THR A 52 5.14 -1.22 1.73
CA THR A 52 6.26 -1.85 1.06
C THR A 52 7.01 -0.80 0.23
N PHE A 53 8.34 -0.86 0.24
CA PHE A 53 9.17 -0.01 -0.60
C PHE A 53 10.37 -0.77 -1.17
N VAL A 54 10.94 -0.20 -2.23
CA VAL A 54 12.27 -0.52 -2.77
C VAL A 54 12.93 0.79 -3.21
N PRO A 55 14.26 0.85 -3.39
CA PRO A 55 14.92 2.00 -4.00
C PRO A 55 14.27 2.41 -5.33
N LYS A 56 14.29 3.70 -5.66
CA LYS A 56 13.59 4.24 -6.83
C LYS A 56 14.06 3.55 -8.13
N GLU A 57 15.34 3.32 -8.24
CA GLU A 57 15.99 2.68 -9.39
C GLU A 57 15.47 1.24 -9.58
N GLU A 58 15.29 0.52 -8.48
CA GLU A 58 14.73 -0.83 -8.48
C GLU A 58 13.24 -0.82 -8.85
N ALA A 59 12.48 0.15 -8.35
CA ALA A 59 11.07 0.30 -8.71
C ALA A 59 10.91 0.56 -10.22
N ILE A 60 11.72 1.45 -10.79
CA ILE A 60 11.73 1.73 -12.24
C ILE A 60 12.06 0.46 -13.01
N ARG A 61 13.15 -0.25 -12.65
CA ARG A 61 13.56 -1.50 -13.30
C ARG A 61 12.41 -2.50 -13.35
N ARG A 62 11.77 -2.77 -12.20
CA ARG A 62 10.65 -3.73 -12.10
C ARG A 62 9.45 -3.32 -12.93
N VAL A 63 9.11 -2.03 -12.97
CA VAL A 63 7.97 -1.54 -13.77
C VAL A 63 8.26 -1.69 -15.27
N VAL A 64 9.46 -1.34 -15.72
CA VAL A 64 9.86 -1.49 -17.13
C VAL A 64 9.84 -2.97 -17.54
N GLU A 65 10.41 -3.86 -16.72
CA GLU A 65 10.45 -5.30 -17.00
C GLU A 65 9.05 -5.94 -17.04
N ARG A 66 8.19 -5.58 -16.08
CA ARG A 66 6.86 -6.19 -15.94
C ARG A 66 5.83 -5.60 -16.92
N ASP A 67 5.77 -4.27 -17.00
CA ASP A 67 4.68 -3.55 -17.67
C ASP A 67 5.07 -3.10 -19.10
N ARG A 68 6.32 -3.32 -19.52
CA ARG A 68 6.90 -2.92 -20.82
C ARG A 68 6.82 -1.42 -21.12
N PHE A 69 6.85 -0.61 -20.07
CA PHE A 69 6.90 0.85 -20.18
C PHE A 69 8.29 1.34 -20.55
N SER A 70 8.35 2.56 -21.11
CA SER A 70 9.60 3.30 -21.17
C SER A 70 10.07 3.71 -19.77
N VAL A 71 11.34 4.06 -19.63
CA VAL A 71 11.87 4.57 -18.36
C VAL A 71 11.13 5.85 -17.94
N GLU A 72 10.87 6.74 -18.89
CA GLU A 72 10.16 7.99 -18.67
C GLU A 72 8.71 7.76 -18.21
N GLU A 73 8.02 6.76 -18.77
CA GLU A 73 6.67 6.37 -18.35
C GLU A 73 6.66 5.79 -16.94
N ALA A 74 7.64 4.93 -16.62
CA ALA A 74 7.80 4.38 -15.28
C ALA A 74 8.09 5.47 -14.24
N GLU A 75 8.97 6.43 -14.56
CA GLU A 75 9.26 7.59 -13.72
C GLU A 75 8.04 8.49 -13.54
N ALA A 76 7.33 8.82 -14.62
CA ALA A 76 6.12 9.63 -14.56
C ALA A 76 5.05 8.98 -13.67
N ARG A 77 4.93 7.64 -13.73
CA ARG A 77 4.04 6.88 -12.86
C ARG A 77 4.45 6.96 -11.39
N LEU A 78 5.73 6.74 -11.08
CA LEU A 78 6.23 6.84 -9.70
C LEU A 78 6.09 8.25 -9.13
N ASN A 79 6.42 9.27 -9.93
CA ASN A 79 6.33 10.67 -9.53
C ASN A 79 4.86 11.17 -9.40
N SER A 80 3.88 10.40 -9.90
CA SER A 80 2.45 10.73 -9.73
C SER A 80 1.87 10.32 -8.38
N GLN A 81 2.66 9.66 -7.54
CA GLN A 81 2.28 9.16 -6.22
C GLN A 81 3.21 9.75 -5.15
N LEU A 82 2.84 9.57 -3.87
CA LEU A 82 3.73 9.90 -2.77
C LEU A 82 5.06 9.14 -2.86
N SER A 83 6.14 9.84 -2.54
CA SER A 83 7.49 9.29 -2.47
C SER A 83 7.64 8.26 -1.35
N ASN A 84 8.68 7.43 -1.40
CA ASN A 84 8.96 6.45 -0.35
C ASN A 84 9.05 7.11 1.03
N SER A 85 9.74 8.24 1.16
CA SER A 85 9.89 8.93 2.44
C SER A 85 8.55 9.43 2.98
N GLU A 86 7.69 9.97 2.13
CA GLU A 86 6.35 10.43 2.53
C GLU A 86 5.43 9.29 2.95
N ARG A 87 5.52 8.14 2.27
CA ARG A 87 4.78 6.93 2.65
C ARG A 87 5.28 6.43 4.00
N ILE A 88 6.59 6.20 4.13
CA ILE A 88 7.24 5.70 5.35
C ILE A 88 6.90 6.57 6.57
N ALA A 89 6.91 7.89 6.41
CA ALA A 89 6.61 8.82 7.50
C ALA A 89 5.18 8.69 8.06
N LYS A 90 4.25 8.10 7.30
CA LYS A 90 2.85 7.89 7.68
C LYS A 90 2.57 6.44 8.09
N SER A 91 3.47 5.51 7.80
CA SER A 91 3.29 4.08 8.03
C SER A 91 3.55 3.70 9.49
N HIS A 92 2.79 2.72 9.96
CA HIS A 92 3.04 2.04 11.22
C HIS A 92 4.10 0.94 11.05
N VAL A 93 4.09 0.26 9.89
CA VAL A 93 5.04 -0.82 9.58
C VAL A 93 5.66 -0.66 8.19
N VAL A 94 6.99 -0.74 8.23
CA VAL A 94 8.02 -0.75 7.18
C VAL A 94 8.37 -2.09 6.52
N PHE A 95 8.10 -2.39 5.25
CA PHE A 95 8.70 -3.54 4.55
C PHE A 95 9.58 -3.14 3.37
N CYS A 96 10.73 -3.80 3.22
CA CYS A 96 11.57 -3.66 2.03
C CYS A 96 11.59 -4.99 1.26
N SER A 97 11.09 -4.97 0.02
CA SER A 97 11.05 -6.14 -0.86
C SER A 97 12.22 -6.18 -1.86
N LEU A 98 13.38 -5.67 -1.45
CA LEU A 98 14.58 -5.60 -2.31
C LEU A 98 15.28 -6.96 -2.41
N TRP A 99 15.32 -7.71 -1.31
CA TRP A 99 16.03 -8.98 -1.22
C TRP A 99 15.17 -10.16 -1.66
N ALA A 100 15.62 -11.37 -1.32
CA ALA A 100 14.91 -12.60 -1.60
C ALA A 100 13.51 -12.63 -0.95
N TYR A 101 12.65 -13.50 -1.47
CA TYR A 101 11.27 -13.63 -1.01
C TYR A 101 11.19 -13.91 0.49
N GLU A 102 12.07 -14.78 0.98
CA GLU A 102 12.16 -15.22 2.36
C GLU A 102 12.45 -14.06 3.32
N GLU A 103 13.22 -13.06 2.88
CA GLU A 103 13.50 -11.86 3.67
C GLU A 103 12.25 -11.00 3.86
N THR A 104 11.41 -10.90 2.83
CA THR A 104 10.15 -10.16 2.92
C THR A 104 9.12 -10.95 3.73
N GLU A 105 9.04 -12.26 3.54
CA GLU A 105 8.18 -13.16 4.30
C GLU A 105 8.50 -13.08 5.80
N SER A 106 9.78 -13.13 6.18
CA SER A 106 10.23 -12.99 7.57
C SER A 106 9.81 -11.65 8.18
N GLN A 107 9.95 -10.53 7.44
CA GLN A 107 9.50 -9.21 7.90
C GLN A 107 7.98 -9.18 8.15
N VAL A 108 7.20 -9.76 7.22
CA VAL A 108 5.73 -9.79 7.32
C VAL A 108 5.28 -10.67 8.48
N LEU A 109 5.86 -11.86 8.66
CA LEU A 109 5.52 -12.76 9.77
C LEU A 109 5.80 -12.10 11.13
N LYS A 110 6.94 -11.40 11.26
CA LYS A 110 7.26 -10.65 12.47
C LYS A 110 6.24 -9.56 12.76
N ALA A 111 5.87 -8.77 11.74
CA ALA A 111 4.87 -7.71 11.89
C ALA A 111 3.48 -8.27 12.23
N LEU A 112 3.10 -9.41 11.64
CA LEU A 112 1.82 -10.05 11.90
C LEU A 112 1.72 -10.56 13.33
N ASN A 113 2.79 -11.16 13.87
CA ASN A 113 2.82 -11.58 15.28
C ASN A 113 2.66 -10.38 16.22
N MET A 114 3.36 -9.27 15.95
CA MET A 114 3.19 -8.04 16.74
C MET A 114 1.76 -7.49 16.70
N VAL A 115 1.06 -7.60 15.56
CA VAL A 115 -0.34 -7.20 15.46
C VAL A 115 -1.23 -8.14 16.27
N ARG A 116 -1.02 -9.45 16.20
CA ARG A 116 -1.79 -10.42 16.98
C ARG A 116 -1.65 -10.18 18.48
N GLU A 117 -0.42 -10.08 18.97
CA GLU A 117 -0.12 -9.81 20.39
C GLU A 117 -0.70 -8.48 20.88
N LYS A 118 -0.78 -7.46 20.00
CA LYS A 118 -1.24 -6.13 20.41
C LYS A 118 -2.77 -5.95 20.36
N PHE A 119 -3.44 -6.63 19.44
CA PHE A 119 -4.85 -6.36 19.11
C PHE A 119 -5.80 -7.54 19.38
N LEU A 120 -5.27 -8.78 19.47
CA LEU A 120 -6.09 -9.99 19.65
C LEU A 120 -5.83 -10.71 20.97
N GLU A 121 -4.73 -10.39 21.65
CA GLU A 121 -4.43 -10.82 23.02
C GLU A 121 -4.75 -9.71 24.03
#